data_AF-A0A3A4KEI4-F1
#
_entry.id   AF-A0A3A4KEI4-F1
#
_cell.length_a   1.000
_cell.length_b   1.000
_cell.length_c   1.000
_cell.angle_alpha   90.00
_cell.angle_beta   90.00
_cell.angle_gamma   90.00
#
_symmetry.space_group_name_H-M   'P 1'
#
loop_
_entity.id
_entity.type
_entity.pdbx_description
1 polymer ?
#
loop_
_entity_poly.entity_id
_entity_poly.type
_entity_poly.pdbx_seq_one_letter_code
_entity_poly.pdbx_strand_id
1 'polypeptide(L)'
;MRSARWFTCCSRWPPHSEILRIRRASPSGWLGKFDPQQVTWFPAHYSSERMKTMVLDELDSRGIWAGRPEMWYSNLSRVGNIGSASIFVILDEMLNDGMISPGDTLLCMVPESGRFAVSFMHLTAVG
;
A
#
# COMPACT_ATOMS: atom_id res chain seq x y z
N MET A 1 -27.79 2.84 11.18
CA MET A 1 -27.15 4.16 10.96
C MET A 1 -25.95 3.98 10.04
N ARG A 2 -26.07 4.42 8.79
CA ARG A 2 -25.02 4.39 7.75
C ARG A 2 -24.37 5.78 7.72
N SER A 3 -23.05 5.87 7.78
CA SER A 3 -22.29 7.08 7.40
C SER A 3 -20.79 6.83 7.53
N ALA A 4 -20.11 6.63 6.40
CA ALA A 4 -18.76 7.14 6.22
C ALA A 4 -18.84 8.09 5.02
N ARG A 5 -18.80 9.39 5.30
CA ARG A 5 -18.74 10.46 4.30
C ARG A 5 -17.28 10.64 3.89
N TRP A 6 -17.02 10.56 2.60
CA TRP A 6 -15.83 11.15 1.98
C TRP A 6 -16.33 12.33 1.14
N PHE A 7 -15.97 13.55 1.54
CA PHE A 7 -16.16 14.73 0.69
C PHE A 7 -14.94 14.87 -0.24
N THR A 8 -15.26 15.19 -1.48
CA THR A 8 -14.49 15.14 -2.73
C THR A 8 -13.45 16.24 -2.93
N CYS A 9 -12.36 15.92 -3.61
CA CYS A 9 -11.74 16.79 -4.61
C CYS A 9 -11.31 15.91 -5.81
N CYS A 10 -11.55 16.40 -7.03
CA CYS A 10 -11.45 15.70 -8.32
C CYS A 10 -12.59 14.72 -8.69
N SER A 11 -13.65 15.33 -9.22
CA SER A 11 -14.74 14.72 -9.96
C SER A 11 -14.29 14.12 -11.31
N ARG A 12 -13.71 12.92 -11.31
CA ARG A 12 -13.82 11.94 -12.41
C ARG A 12 -13.21 10.60 -11.98
N TRP A 13 -14.02 9.71 -11.44
CA TRP A 13 -13.70 8.29 -11.35
C TRP A 13 -14.77 7.53 -12.15
N PRO A 14 -14.41 6.76 -13.19
CA PRO A 14 -15.36 5.88 -13.87
C PRO A 14 -15.81 4.74 -12.92
N PRO A 15 -16.97 4.11 -13.18
CA PRO A 15 -17.62 3.19 -12.24
C PRO A 15 -17.02 1.78 -12.26
N HIS A 16 -15.71 1.64 -12.00
CA HIS A 16 -15.04 0.34 -11.82
C HIS A 16 -14.67 0.07 -10.34
N SER A 17 -15.29 0.76 -9.38
CA SER A 17 -14.85 0.84 -7.99
C SER A 17 -15.19 -0.37 -7.10
N GLU A 18 -15.34 -1.59 -7.64
CA GLU A 18 -15.44 -2.82 -6.82
C GLU A 18 -14.10 -3.53 -6.61
N ILE A 19 -13.01 -3.14 -7.29
CA ILE A 19 -11.79 -3.95 -7.39
C ILE A 19 -10.99 -4.09 -6.07
N LEU A 20 -11.12 -3.14 -5.13
CA LEU A 20 -10.34 -3.16 -3.89
C LEU A 20 -11.24 -3.02 -2.66
N ARG A 21 -11.35 -4.11 -1.88
CA ARG A 21 -12.09 -4.09 -0.61
C ARG A 21 -11.14 -3.82 0.56
N ILE A 22 -11.21 -2.62 1.13
CA ILE A 22 -10.43 -2.24 2.32
C ILE A 22 -11.06 -2.87 3.57
N ARG A 23 -10.37 -3.83 4.20
CA ARG A 23 -10.72 -4.29 5.56
C ARG A 23 -9.92 -3.48 6.58
N ARG A 24 -10.59 -2.75 7.49
CA ARG A 24 -9.92 -2.04 8.61
C ARG A 24 -9.30 -3.05 9.57
N ALA A 25 -8.08 -2.76 10.04
CA ALA A 25 -7.45 -3.50 11.11
C ALA A 25 -8.16 -3.28 12.46
N SER A 26 -8.40 -4.37 13.20
CA SER A 26 -8.95 -4.37 14.57
C SER A 26 -7.90 -3.94 15.61
N PRO A 27 -8.27 -3.37 16.78
CA PRO A 27 -7.33 -2.80 17.77
C PRO A 27 -6.37 -3.77 18.47
N SER A 28 -6.54 -5.09 18.34
CA SER A 28 -5.74 -6.10 19.05
C SER A 28 -4.66 -6.71 18.14
N GLY A 29 -3.37 -6.47 18.43
CA GLY A 29 -2.19 -7.27 18.01
C GLY A 29 -1.96 -7.54 16.50
N TRP A 30 -0.76 -7.29 15.98
CA TRP A 30 -0.40 -7.59 14.58
C TRP A 30 -0.17 -9.09 14.30
N LEU A 31 0.04 -9.90 15.34
CA LEU A 31 0.22 -11.35 15.21
C LEU A 31 -1.10 -12.01 14.77
N GLY A 32 -1.11 -12.59 13.56
CA GLY A 32 -2.20 -13.44 13.06
C GLY A 32 -3.27 -12.76 12.17
N LYS A 33 -3.03 -11.54 11.67
CA LYS A 33 -4.01 -10.83 10.80
C LYS A 33 -3.86 -11.10 9.31
N PHE A 34 -2.65 -11.43 8.86
CA PHE A 34 -2.35 -11.88 7.51
C PHE A 34 -1.03 -12.65 7.53
N ASP A 35 -0.85 -13.55 6.57
CA ASP A 35 0.41 -14.26 6.36
C ASP A 35 1.30 -13.41 5.44
N PRO A 36 2.45 -12.91 5.92
CA PRO A 36 3.37 -12.15 5.07
C PRO A 36 3.73 -12.90 3.80
N GLN A 37 3.91 -14.23 3.87
CA GLN A 37 4.30 -15.06 2.72
C GLN A 37 3.24 -15.13 1.63
N GLN A 38 2.00 -14.76 1.94
CA GLN A 38 0.88 -14.73 1.00
C GLN A 38 0.69 -13.36 0.34
N VAL A 39 1.50 -12.34 0.70
CA VAL A 39 1.46 -11.03 0.03
C VAL A 39 1.95 -11.17 -1.41
N THR A 40 1.18 -10.74 -2.40
CA THR A 40 1.64 -10.69 -3.80
C THR A 40 2.47 -9.42 -4.07
N TRP A 41 1.98 -8.27 -3.59
CA TRP A 41 2.59 -6.96 -3.88
C TRP A 41 2.81 -6.11 -2.63
N PHE A 42 3.87 -5.31 -2.64
CA PHE A 42 4.18 -4.29 -1.64
C PHE A 42 4.19 -2.89 -2.31
N PRO A 43 3.03 -2.26 -2.54
CA PRO A 43 2.97 -0.87 -3.01
C PRO A 43 3.46 0.08 -1.93
N ALA A 44 4.55 0.79 -2.20
CA ALA A 44 5.24 1.55 -1.17
C ALA A 44 5.44 3.02 -1.56
N HIS A 45 4.84 3.91 -0.75
CA HIS A 45 5.19 5.31 -0.77
C HIS A 45 6.50 5.50 0.01
N TYR A 46 7.63 5.43 -0.69
CA TYR A 46 8.89 5.89 -0.12
C TYR A 46 8.91 7.41 -0.17
N SER A 47 9.01 8.11 0.97
CA SER A 47 9.14 9.57 0.99
C SER A 47 10.49 10.03 0.44
N SER A 48 11.47 9.14 0.43
CA SER A 48 12.79 9.25 -0.20
C SER A 48 13.37 7.85 -0.46
N GLU A 49 14.31 7.74 -1.41
CA GLU A 49 15.04 6.48 -1.68
C GLU A 49 15.79 5.96 -0.44
N ARG A 50 16.29 6.86 0.40
CA ARG A 50 16.94 6.48 1.68
C ARG A 50 16.00 5.67 2.57
N MET A 51 14.70 6.00 2.57
CA MET A 51 13.72 5.30 3.39
C MET A 51 13.50 3.86 2.91
N LYS A 52 13.59 3.61 1.59
CA LYS A 52 13.50 2.26 1.03
C LYS A 52 14.58 1.35 1.62
N THR A 53 15.83 1.78 1.58
CA THR A 53 16.96 1.01 2.15
C THR A 53 16.78 0.79 3.64
N MET A 54 16.44 1.84 4.40
CA MET A 54 16.21 1.73 5.86
C MET A 54 15.14 0.71 6.23
N VAL A 55 14.03 0.67 5.49
CA VAL A 55 12.92 -0.27 5.79
C VAL A 55 13.34 -1.71 5.52
N LEU A 56 14.01 -1.97 4.41
CA LEU A 56 14.47 -3.31 4.04
C LEU A 56 15.56 -3.81 5.00
N ASP A 57 16.52 -2.96 5.35
CA ASP A 57 17.58 -3.28 6.31
C ASP A 57 17.00 -3.58 7.70
N GLU A 58 15.98 -2.83 8.14
CA GLU A 58 15.33 -3.05 9.44
C GLU A 58 14.47 -4.32 9.46
N LEU A 59 13.84 -4.68 8.34
CA LEU A 59 13.16 -5.97 8.19
C LEU A 59 14.16 -7.13 8.30
N ASP A 60 15.29 -7.02 7.59
CA ASP A 60 16.35 -8.03 7.60
C ASP A 60 16.98 -8.19 8.99
N SER A 61 17.31 -7.08 9.66
CA SER A 61 17.91 -7.09 11.01
C SER A 61 17.02 -7.77 12.06
N ARG A 62 15.70 -7.78 11.84
CA ARG A 62 14.71 -8.43 12.71
C ARG A 62 14.33 -9.83 12.25
N GLY A 63 14.91 -10.34 11.16
CA GLY A 63 14.55 -11.63 10.57
C GLY A 63 13.12 -11.68 10.03
N ILE A 64 12.54 -10.52 9.67
CA ILE A 64 11.18 -10.43 9.12
C ILE A 64 11.27 -10.61 7.61
N TRP A 65 10.50 -11.56 7.07
CA TRP A 65 10.41 -11.77 5.64
C TRP A 65 9.86 -10.54 4.92
N ALA A 66 10.69 -9.90 4.09
CA ALA A 66 10.36 -8.68 3.35
C ALA A 66 9.86 -8.94 1.92
N GLY A 67 9.68 -10.21 1.51
CA GLY A 67 9.40 -10.56 0.12
C GLY A 67 10.62 -10.41 -0.80
N ARG A 68 10.39 -10.54 -2.11
CA ARG A 68 11.41 -10.37 -3.16
C ARG A 68 11.41 -8.94 -3.67
N PRO A 69 12.55 -8.40 -4.16
CA PRO A 69 12.61 -7.01 -4.65
C PRO A 69 11.55 -6.68 -5.71
N GLU A 70 11.21 -7.65 -6.57
CA GLU A 70 10.23 -7.49 -7.65
C GLU A 70 8.79 -7.33 -7.15
N MET A 71 8.51 -7.73 -5.91
CA MET A 71 7.19 -7.56 -5.28
C MET A 71 6.97 -6.13 -4.81
N TRP A 72 8.04 -5.34 -4.64
CA TRP A 72 7.96 -3.96 -4.20
C TRP A 72 7.80 -3.01 -5.37
N TYR A 73 6.69 -2.29 -5.38
CA TYR A 73 6.42 -1.29 -6.42
C TYR A 73 6.38 0.12 -5.84
N SER A 74 7.12 1.02 -6.49
CA SER A 74 7.10 2.45 -6.20
C SER A 74 7.43 3.22 -7.47
N ASN A 75 6.72 4.30 -7.71
CA ASN A 75 6.94 5.22 -8.83
C ASN A 75 7.70 6.48 -8.41
N LEU A 76 8.28 6.50 -7.20
CA LEU A 76 8.96 7.66 -6.61
C LEU A 76 9.97 8.31 -7.57
N SER A 77 10.77 7.52 -8.26
CA SER A 77 11.81 8.02 -9.18
C SER A 77 11.24 8.75 -10.41
N ARG A 78 10.00 8.44 -10.82
CA ARG A 78 9.33 9.04 -11.99
C ARG A 78 8.34 10.13 -11.60
N VAL A 79 7.50 9.88 -10.59
CA VAL A 79 6.41 10.77 -10.17
C VAL A 79 6.86 11.77 -9.10
N GLY A 80 7.88 11.40 -8.31
CA GLY A 80 8.31 12.17 -7.16
C GLY A 80 7.45 11.94 -5.92
N ASN A 81 7.84 12.60 -4.84
CA ASN A 81 7.12 12.56 -3.57
C ASN A 81 5.99 13.61 -3.58
N ILE A 82 4.74 13.15 -3.66
CA ILE A 82 3.52 13.98 -3.57
C ILE A 82 2.76 13.75 -2.25
N GLY A 83 3.49 13.29 -1.23
CA GLY A 83 2.99 13.07 0.13
C GLY A 83 1.87 12.04 0.19
N SER A 84 0.80 12.37 0.89
CA SER A 84 -0.34 11.47 1.12
C SER A 84 -1.02 10.99 -0.17
N ALA A 85 -0.88 11.73 -1.27
CA ALA A 85 -1.41 11.35 -2.56
C ALA A 85 -0.61 10.20 -3.23
N SER A 86 0.65 9.99 -2.85
CA SER A 86 1.54 9.05 -3.53
C SER A 86 0.99 7.62 -3.54
N ILE A 87 0.39 7.15 -2.44
CA ILE A 87 -0.12 5.77 -2.40
C ILE A 87 -1.28 5.53 -3.38
N PHE A 88 -2.10 6.55 -3.62
CA PHE A 88 -3.21 6.45 -4.57
C PHE A 88 -2.72 6.42 -6.01
N VAL A 89 -1.74 7.26 -6.34
CA VAL A 89 -1.13 7.26 -7.69
C VAL A 89 -0.38 5.96 -7.95
N ILE A 90 0.32 5.43 -6.94
CA ILE A 90 0.97 4.12 -7.02
C ILE A 90 -0.05 3.02 -7.34
N LEU A 91 -1.16 2.95 -6.60
CA LEU A 91 -2.19 1.93 -6.82
C LEU A 91 -2.90 2.10 -8.17
N ASP A 92 -3.18 3.34 -8.58
CA ASP A 92 -3.79 3.65 -9.87
C ASP A 92 -2.93 3.16 -11.03
N GLU A 93 -1.61 3.40 -10.99
CA GLU A 93 -0.69 2.90 -12.02
C GLU A 93 -0.63 1.38 -12.04
N MET A 94 -0.50 0.71 -10.89
CA MET A 94 -0.49 -0.76 -10.86
C MET A 94 -1.76 -1.39 -11.42
N LEU A 95 -2.92 -0.77 -11.19
CA LEU A 95 -4.19 -1.20 -11.75
C LEU A 95 -4.25 -0.97 -13.27
N ASN A 96 -3.87 0.22 -13.72
CA ASN A 96 -3.93 0.60 -15.15
C ASN A 96 -2.89 -0.15 -16.00
N ASP A 97 -1.74 -0.49 -15.41
CA ASP A 97 -0.68 -1.27 -16.06
C ASP A 97 -0.96 -2.79 -16.04
N GLY A 98 -2.09 -3.22 -15.45
CA GLY A 98 -2.49 -4.62 -15.40
C GLY A 98 -1.59 -5.50 -14.52
N MET A 99 -0.90 -4.90 -13.53
CA MET A 99 -0.03 -5.64 -12.62
C MET A 99 -0.80 -6.48 -11.61
N ILE A 100 -2.02 -6.07 -11.28
CA ILE A 100 -2.84 -6.66 -10.22
C ILE A 100 -3.90 -7.59 -10.83
N SER A 101 -3.92 -8.84 -10.38
CA SER A 101 -4.91 -9.85 -10.76
C SER A 101 -5.94 -10.08 -9.65
N PRO A 102 -7.18 -10.51 -9.96
CA PRO A 102 -8.15 -10.92 -8.94
C PRO A 102 -7.55 -12.00 -8.03
N GLY A 103 -7.71 -11.83 -6.71
CA GLY A 103 -7.11 -12.69 -5.69
C GLY A 103 -5.76 -12.22 -5.18
N ASP A 104 -5.08 -11.28 -5.85
CA ASP A 104 -3.83 -10.70 -5.35
C ASP A 104 -4.04 -10.00 -4.01
N THR A 105 -3.04 -10.14 -3.15
CA THR A 105 -2.97 -9.47 -1.86
C THR A 105 -1.90 -8.39 -1.92
N LEU A 106 -2.21 -7.22 -1.37
CA LEU A 106 -1.31 -6.08 -1.37
C LEU A 106 -1.11 -5.57 0.04
N LEU A 107 0.14 -5.41 0.47
CA LEU A 107 0.48 -4.74 1.72
C LEU A 107 1.07 -3.36 1.41
N CYS A 108 0.22 -2.34 1.45
CA CYS A 108 0.61 -0.97 1.18
C CYS A 108 1.36 -0.36 2.37
N MET A 109 2.43 0.38 2.10
CA MET A 109 3.21 1.13 3.10
C MET A 109 3.11 2.64 2.84
N VAL A 110 2.70 3.40 3.86
CA VAL A 110 2.60 4.87 3.81
C VAL A 110 3.25 5.50 5.04
N PRO A 111 4.42 6.16 4.90
CA PRO A 111 5.01 6.95 5.98
C PRO A 111 4.22 8.24 6.21
N GLU A 112 4.23 8.73 7.44
CA GLU A 112 3.77 10.09 7.77
C GLU A 112 4.99 11.02 7.88
N SER A 113 5.04 12.06 7.03
CA SER A 113 6.07 13.11 7.14
C SER A 113 5.79 13.98 8.36
N GLY A 114 6.59 13.83 9.42
CA GLY A 114 6.53 14.69 10.62
C GLY A 114 6.38 13.95 11.95
N ARG A 115 6.11 12.63 11.93
CA ARG A 115 5.86 11.88 13.18
C ARG A 115 6.50 10.49 13.29
N PHE A 116 7.43 10.16 12.40
CA PHE A 116 8.11 8.84 12.37
C PHE A 116 7.12 7.66 12.46
N ALA A 117 5.91 7.83 11.94
CA ALA A 117 4.88 6.80 11.91
C ALA A 117 4.82 6.19 10.51
N VAL A 118 4.58 4.88 10.45
CA VAL A 118 4.31 4.16 9.21
C VAL A 118 2.94 3.51 9.34
N SER A 119 2.07 3.81 8.38
CA SER A 119 0.75 3.19 8.26
C SER A 119 0.78 2.09 7.22
N PHE A 120 0.06 1.01 7.48
CA PHE A 120 -0.08 -0.11 6.56
C PHE A 120 -1.54 -0.36 6.19
N MET A 121 -1.80 -0.75 4.95
CA MET A 121 -3.11 -1.23 4.50
C MET A 121 -2.93 -2.59 3.84
N HIS A 122 -3.71 -3.58 4.26
CA HIS A 122 -3.75 -4.90 3.61
C HIS A 122 -5.02 -4.99 2.76
N LEU A 123 -4.83 -5.15 1.45
CA LEU A 123 -5.90 -5.17 0.45
C LEU A 123 -5.94 -6.53 -0.23
N THR A 124 -7.14 -6.92 -0.67
CA THR A 124 -7.33 -8.06 -1.57
C THR A 124 -8.04 -7.55 -2.81
N ALA A 125 -7.44 -7.82 -3.97
CA ALA A 125 -8.04 -7.53 -5.26
C ALA A 125 -9.22 -8.48 -5.50
N VAL A 126 -10.36 -7.91 -5.86
CA VAL A 126 -11.57 -8.66 -6.24
C VAL A 126 -11.99 -8.21 -7.64
N GLY A 127 -12.77 -9.04 -8.34
CA GLY A 127 -13.25 -8.78 -9.71
C GLY A 127 -14.76 -8.72 -9.78
#